data_AF-A0A516KJK2-F1
#
_entry.id   AF-A0A516KJK2-F1
#
_cell.length_a   1.000
_cell.length_b   1.000
_cell.length_c   1.000
_cell.angle_alpha   90.00
_cell.angle_beta   90.00
_cell.angle_gamma   90.00
#
_symmetry.space_group_name_H-M   'P 1'
#
loop_
_entity.id
_entity.type
_entity.pdbx_description
1 polymer ?
#
loop_
_entity_poly.entity_id
_entity_poly.type
_entity_poly.pdbx_seq_one_letter_code
_entity_poly.pdbx_strand_id
1 'polypeptide(L)'
;MKKRWSLMTVLVGLILLVGLSVNGSSIEASDSTEAYVIKVADKFYSYESKKLNQSFLNSIYGGNDTLYQDFKSKMSAGEPHAISNVNGAYISYSAISSEFTQQQTNFSLDSYLVSSSAVRASMPNQITGVTINSSGNLQTFNIEVDNGIVPEVINIY
;
A
#
# COMPACT_ATOMS: atom_id res chain seq x y z
N MET A 1 -5.16 20.56 25.32
CA MET A 1 -4.82 19.14 25.08
C MET A 1 -5.48 18.76 23.75
N LYS A 2 -4.86 18.27 22.67
CA LYS A 2 -3.64 17.49 22.47
C LYS A 2 -2.99 17.89 21.13
N LYS A 3 -1.76 18.42 21.17
CA LYS A 3 -0.81 18.43 20.05
C LYS A 3 -0.22 17.03 19.93
N ARG A 4 -0.72 16.18 19.01
CA ARG A 4 -0.05 14.90 18.64
C ARG A 4 -0.23 14.51 17.15
N TRP A 5 -0.68 15.42 16.30
CA TRP A 5 -1.01 15.13 14.89
C TRP A 5 0.11 15.47 13.88
N SER A 6 1.34 15.70 14.35
CA SER A 6 2.43 16.19 13.47
C SER A 6 3.54 15.16 13.19
N LEU A 7 3.60 14.02 13.89
CA LEU A 7 4.63 13.00 13.63
C LEU A 7 4.13 11.82 12.80
N MET A 8 2.88 11.37 12.97
CA MET A 8 2.34 10.27 12.15
C MET A 8 2.13 10.68 10.69
N THR A 9 1.76 11.93 10.41
CA THR A 9 1.62 12.45 9.04
C THR A 9 2.96 12.49 8.32
N VAL A 10 4.05 12.72 9.05
CA VAL A 10 5.42 12.71 8.49
C VAL A 10 5.91 11.28 8.28
N LEU A 11 5.60 10.33 9.17
CA LEU A 11 5.98 8.92 8.99
C LEU A 11 5.24 8.22 7.85
N VAL A 12 3.94 8.49 7.71
CA VAL A 12 3.11 7.96 6.61
C VAL A 12 3.53 8.54 5.27
N GLY A 13 3.83 9.85 5.23
CA GLY A 13 4.45 10.48 4.06
C GLY A 13 5.83 9.87 3.76
N LEU A 14 6.60 9.52 4.80
CA LEU A 14 7.92 8.92 4.64
C LEU A 14 7.89 7.56 3.96
N ILE A 15 6.92 6.68 4.20
CA ILE A 15 6.90 5.33 3.59
C ILE A 15 6.38 5.35 2.14
N LEU A 16 5.50 6.30 1.79
CA LEU A 16 5.32 6.65 0.37
C LEU A 16 6.65 7.12 -0.23
N LEU A 17 7.45 7.91 0.50
CA LEU A 17 8.80 8.35 0.09
C LEU A 17 9.86 7.23 0.07
N VAL A 18 9.78 6.17 0.90
CA VAL A 18 10.73 5.04 0.85
C VAL A 18 10.55 4.23 -0.46
N GLY A 19 9.34 4.24 -1.02
CA GLY A 19 9.07 3.71 -2.35
C GLY A 19 9.32 4.71 -3.49
N LEU A 20 9.87 5.90 -3.22
CA LEU A 20 10.13 6.92 -4.23
C LEU A 20 11.63 7.22 -4.29
N SER A 21 12.35 6.61 -5.22
CA SER A 21 13.72 7.03 -5.51
C SER A 21 13.68 8.37 -6.25
N VAL A 22 14.27 9.41 -5.66
CA VAL A 22 14.43 10.71 -6.32
C VAL A 22 15.71 10.65 -7.17
N ASN A 23 15.59 10.22 -8.42
CA ASN A 23 16.70 10.28 -9.38
C ASN A 23 16.51 11.50 -10.29
N GLY A 24 17.12 12.64 -9.91
CA GLY A 24 17.41 13.79 -10.77
C GLY A 24 16.22 14.60 -11.31
N SER A 25 15.05 14.00 -11.58
CA SER A 25 13.85 14.67 -12.12
C SER A 25 12.56 13.82 -12.02
N SER A 26 12.62 12.51 -11.71
CA SER A 26 11.44 11.63 -11.61
C SER A 26 11.24 11.08 -10.19
N ILE A 27 9.97 10.93 -9.81
CA ILE A 27 9.48 10.27 -8.61
C ILE A 27 8.89 8.95 -9.10
N GLU A 28 9.58 7.84 -8.86
CA GLU A 28 9.19 6.51 -9.36
C GLU A 28 8.85 5.57 -8.21
N ALA A 29 7.75 4.82 -8.34
CA ALA A 29 7.34 3.79 -7.38
C ALA A 29 8.41 2.70 -7.24
N SER A 30 8.50 2.06 -6.07
CA SER A 30 9.19 0.78 -5.92
C SER A 30 8.62 -0.22 -6.94
N ASP A 31 9.49 -0.76 -7.78
CA ASP A 31 9.12 -1.74 -8.81
C ASP A 31 8.53 -3.01 -8.19
N SER A 32 8.91 -3.32 -6.94
CA SER A 32 8.40 -4.48 -6.21
C SER A 32 7.03 -4.23 -5.57
N THR A 33 6.48 -3.01 -5.65
CA THR A 33 5.21 -2.63 -5.03
C THR A 33 4.08 -2.58 -6.06
N GLU A 34 3.13 -3.49 -5.94
CA GLU A 34 1.95 -3.54 -6.81
C GLU A 34 0.83 -2.64 -6.28
N ALA A 35 0.54 -2.69 -4.98
CA ALA A 35 -0.56 -1.94 -4.38
C ALA A 35 -0.34 -1.64 -2.90
N TYR A 36 -0.99 -0.57 -2.42
CA TYR A 36 -1.07 -0.21 -1.01
C TYR A 36 -2.45 -0.55 -0.46
N VAL A 37 -2.50 -1.18 0.72
CA VAL A 37 -3.75 -1.55 1.39
C VAL A 37 -3.96 -0.74 2.65
N ILE A 38 -5.09 -0.03 2.71
CA ILE A 38 -5.53 0.74 3.87
C ILE A 38 -6.68 0.02 4.56
N LYS A 39 -6.58 -0.15 5.88
CA LYS A 39 -7.66 -0.68 6.70
C LYS A 39 -8.44 0.46 7.33
N VAL A 40 -9.75 0.49 7.11
CA VAL A 40 -10.68 1.44 7.74
C VAL A 40 -11.77 0.64 8.43
N ALA A 41 -11.74 0.63 9.78
CA ALA A 41 -12.52 -0.32 10.58
C ALA A 41 -12.29 -1.77 10.08
N ASP A 42 -13.33 -2.48 9.67
CA ASP A 42 -13.24 -3.88 9.20
C ASP A 42 -13.15 -4.00 7.67
N LYS A 43 -12.89 -2.90 6.95
CA LYS A 43 -12.78 -2.87 5.49
C LYS A 43 -11.36 -2.58 5.04
N PHE A 44 -10.97 -3.19 3.92
CA PHE A 44 -9.63 -3.06 3.34
C PHE A 44 -9.75 -2.50 1.93
N TYR A 45 -9.00 -1.44 1.65
CA TYR A 45 -9.01 -0.72 0.39
C TYR A 45 -7.63 -0.82 -0.26
N SER A 46 -7.57 -1.39 -1.46
CA SER A 46 -6.35 -1.58 -2.23
C SER A 46 -6.25 -0.51 -3.33
N TYR A 47 -5.09 0.13 -3.40
CA TYR A 47 -4.77 1.16 -4.39
C TYR A 47 -3.54 0.74 -5.19
N GLU A 48 -3.70 0.57 -6.50
CA GLU A 48 -2.60 0.25 -7.40
C GLU A 48 -1.51 1.33 -7.34
N SER A 49 -0.28 0.92 -7.04
CA SER A 49 0.86 1.80 -6.74
C SER A 49 1.13 2.80 -7.86
N LYS A 50 1.19 2.32 -9.12
CA LYS A 50 1.47 3.16 -10.29
C LYS A 50 0.42 4.25 -10.48
N LYS A 51 -0.86 3.90 -10.39
CA LYS A 51 -1.97 4.87 -10.53
C LYS A 51 -2.01 5.85 -9.36
N LEU A 52 -1.79 5.37 -8.14
CA LEU A 52 -1.75 6.23 -6.96
C LEU A 52 -0.58 7.22 -7.03
N ASN A 53 0.61 6.78 -7.46
CA ASN A 53 1.77 7.65 -7.59
C ASN A 53 1.57 8.70 -8.70
N GLN A 54 1.01 8.31 -9.85
CA GLN A 54 0.64 9.28 -10.88
C GLN A 54 -0.38 10.30 -10.35
N SER A 55 -1.40 9.83 -9.62
CA SER A 55 -2.42 10.68 -9.00
C SER A 55 -1.82 11.64 -7.95
N PHE A 56 -0.88 11.16 -7.14
CA PHE A 56 -0.12 11.97 -6.20
C PHE A 56 0.68 13.07 -6.92
N LEU A 57 1.42 12.72 -7.98
CA LEU A 57 2.17 13.69 -8.76
C LEU A 57 1.26 14.75 -9.37
N ASN A 58 0.16 14.34 -9.99
CA ASN A 58 -0.85 15.26 -10.51
C ASN A 58 -1.35 16.22 -9.42
N SER A 59 -1.51 15.73 -8.18
CA SER A 59 -1.93 16.56 -7.05
C SER A 59 -0.91 17.61 -6.61
N ILE A 60 0.39 17.30 -6.73
CA ILE A 60 1.48 18.26 -6.44
C ILE A 60 1.51 19.37 -7.49
N TYR A 61 1.29 19.03 -8.76
CA TYR A 61 1.28 19.99 -9.86
C TYR A 61 0.00 20.85 -9.93
N GLY A 62 -0.78 20.91 -8.84
CA GLY A 62 -1.97 21.75 -8.72
C GLY A 62 -3.29 21.09 -9.13
N GLY A 63 -3.26 19.79 -9.49
CA GLY A 63 -4.47 19.01 -9.76
C GLY A 63 -5.23 18.63 -8.48
N ASN A 64 -6.55 18.51 -8.55
CA ASN A 64 -7.33 17.85 -7.51
C ASN A 64 -7.59 16.40 -7.92
N ASP A 65 -6.58 15.54 -7.82
CA ASP A 65 -6.66 14.18 -8.34
C ASP A 65 -7.47 13.26 -7.41
N THR A 66 -8.59 12.77 -7.93
CA THR A 66 -9.64 12.06 -7.16
C THR A 66 -9.11 10.83 -6.43
N LEU A 67 -8.22 10.05 -7.06
CA LEU A 67 -7.71 8.80 -6.48
C LEU A 67 -6.86 9.07 -5.24
N TYR A 68 -5.96 10.06 -5.31
CA TYR A 68 -5.11 10.46 -4.19
C TYR A 68 -5.92 11.12 -3.06
N GLN A 69 -6.97 11.89 -3.38
CA GLN A 69 -7.84 12.44 -2.34
C GLN A 69 -8.62 11.35 -1.59
N ASP A 70 -9.14 10.34 -2.29
CA ASP A 70 -9.78 9.20 -1.62
C ASP A 70 -8.79 8.42 -0.77
N PHE A 71 -7.60 8.13 -1.30
CA PHE A 71 -6.52 7.48 -0.55
C PHE A 71 -6.19 8.25 0.74
N LYS A 72 -5.97 9.57 0.66
CA LYS A 72 -5.75 10.43 1.83
C LYS A 72 -6.92 10.38 2.81
N SER A 73 -8.15 10.36 2.32
CA SER A 73 -9.35 10.27 3.15
C SER A 73 -9.38 8.94 3.91
N LYS A 74 -9.12 7.81 3.25
CA LYS A 74 -9.01 6.50 3.92
C LYS A 74 -7.87 6.46 4.92
N MET A 75 -6.71 7.01 4.58
CA MET A 75 -5.58 7.12 5.50
C MET A 75 -5.89 7.99 6.72
N SER A 76 -6.72 9.00 6.58
CA SER A 76 -7.15 9.84 7.71
C SER A 76 -8.20 9.15 8.58
N ALA A 77 -8.96 8.21 8.01
CA ALA A 77 -10.02 7.46 8.69
C ALA A 77 -9.57 6.09 9.23
N GLY A 78 -8.38 5.64 8.86
CA GLY A 78 -7.88 4.30 9.13
C GLY A 78 -6.36 4.27 9.26
N GLU A 79 -5.77 3.16 8.85
CA GLU A 79 -4.33 2.93 8.97
C GLU A 79 -3.78 2.13 7.79
N PRO A 80 -2.50 2.33 7.43
CA PRO A 80 -1.83 1.48 6.46
C PRO A 80 -1.70 0.06 7.02
N HIS A 81 -2.15 -0.93 6.25
CA HIS A 81 -2.22 -2.32 6.69
C HIS A 81 -1.19 -3.20 6.02
N ALA A 82 -1.11 -3.14 4.68
CA ALA A 82 -0.22 -3.99 3.91
C ALA A 82 0.27 -3.33 2.62
N ILE A 83 1.35 -3.86 2.08
CA ILE A 83 1.83 -3.61 0.71
C ILE A 83 1.75 -4.92 -0.07
N SER A 84 1.01 -4.93 -1.18
CA SER A 84 1.05 -6.04 -2.13
C SER A 84 2.33 -5.93 -2.96
N ASN A 85 3.12 -7.00 -2.99
CA ASN A 85 4.31 -7.06 -3.82
C ASN A 85 3.99 -7.59 -5.23
N VAL A 86 4.96 -7.53 -6.14
CA VAL A 86 4.85 -8.05 -7.53
C VAL A 86 4.54 -9.55 -7.65
N ASN A 87 4.67 -10.31 -6.56
CA ASN A 87 4.32 -11.73 -6.51
C ASN A 87 2.88 -11.94 -5.99
N GLY A 88 2.08 -10.88 -5.92
CA GLY A 88 0.69 -10.91 -5.45
C GLY A 88 0.53 -11.08 -3.94
N ALA A 89 1.61 -10.92 -3.17
CA ALA A 89 1.61 -11.25 -1.76
C ALA A 89 1.60 -10.00 -0.87
N TYR A 90 0.79 -10.05 0.19
CA TYR A 90 0.54 -8.93 1.08
C TYR A 90 1.54 -8.93 2.25
N ILE A 91 2.43 -7.95 2.29
CA ILE A 91 3.43 -7.76 3.34
C ILE A 91 2.90 -6.79 4.38
N SER A 92 3.03 -7.15 5.65
CA SER A 92 2.58 -6.34 6.79
C SER A 92 3.28 -4.99 6.84
N TYR A 93 2.50 -3.90 6.84
CA TYR A 93 3.04 -2.56 6.97
C TYR A 93 3.73 -2.34 8.31
N SER A 94 3.21 -2.93 9.40
CA SER A 94 3.83 -2.81 10.73
C SER A 94 5.20 -3.48 10.78
N ALA A 95 5.38 -4.60 10.06
CA ALA A 95 6.67 -5.26 9.94
C ALA A 95 7.65 -4.44 9.10
N ILE A 96 7.21 -3.91 7.95
CA ILE A 96 8.01 -2.99 7.12
C ILE A 96 8.49 -1.79 7.96
N SER A 97 7.57 -1.17 8.71
CA SER A 97 7.90 -0.03 9.56
C SER A 97 8.89 -0.39 10.67
N SER A 98 8.78 -1.59 11.25
CA SER A 98 9.71 -2.09 12.25
C SER A 98 11.10 -2.28 11.65
N GLU A 99 11.19 -2.95 10.50
CA GLU A 99 12.45 -3.21 9.80
C GLU A 99 13.14 -1.94 9.33
N PHE A 100 12.37 -0.98 8.78
CA PHE A 100 12.87 0.34 8.45
C PHE A 100 13.45 1.05 9.68
N THR A 101 12.79 0.95 10.84
CA THR A 101 13.28 1.58 12.08
C THR A 101 14.57 0.92 12.57
N GLN A 102 14.71 -0.39 12.41
CA GLN A 102 15.88 -1.15 12.84
C GLN A 102 17.09 -0.92 11.93
N GLN A 103 16.89 -0.97 10.61
CA GLN A 103 17.96 -0.89 9.62
C GLN A 103 18.25 0.53 9.12
N GLN A 104 17.33 1.47 9.37
CA GLN A 104 17.42 2.89 8.99
C GLN A 104 17.83 3.07 7.52
N THR A 105 19.00 3.65 7.27
CA THR A 105 19.51 3.96 5.92
C THR A 105 19.87 2.73 5.10
N ASN A 106 20.00 1.56 5.72
CA ASN A 106 20.33 0.31 5.02
C ASN A 106 19.07 -0.46 4.57
N PHE A 107 17.88 0.00 4.96
CA PHE A 107 16.64 -0.66 4.58
C PHE A 107 16.35 -0.46 3.09
N SER A 108 16.17 -1.56 2.35
CA SER A 108 15.65 -1.56 0.99
C SER A 108 14.24 -2.14 0.99
N LEU A 109 13.25 -1.30 0.64
CA LEU A 109 11.86 -1.75 0.55
C LEU A 109 11.69 -2.84 -0.50
N ASP A 110 12.26 -2.67 -1.70
CA ASP A 110 12.21 -3.68 -2.76
C ASP A 110 12.76 -5.03 -2.29
N SER A 111 13.94 -5.02 -1.67
CA SER A 111 14.59 -6.23 -1.18
C SER A 111 13.76 -6.90 -0.09
N TYR A 112 13.18 -6.11 0.82
CA TYR A 112 12.34 -6.64 1.88
C TYR A 112 11.03 -7.21 1.35
N LEU A 113 10.36 -6.56 0.40
CA LEU A 113 9.07 -7.01 -0.11
C LEU A 113 9.13 -8.38 -0.79
N VAL A 114 10.27 -8.74 -1.38
CA VAL A 114 10.47 -10.04 -2.05
C VAL A 114 11.27 -11.04 -1.21
N SER A 115 11.68 -10.67 0.01
CA SER A 115 12.46 -11.56 0.87
C SER A 115 11.59 -12.67 1.48
N SER A 116 12.23 -13.79 1.83
CA SER A 116 11.60 -14.84 2.63
C SER A 116 11.38 -14.44 4.10
N SER A 117 12.06 -13.39 4.57
CA SER A 117 11.89 -12.83 5.92
C SER A 117 10.73 -11.85 6.02
N ALA A 118 10.10 -11.49 4.89
CA ALA A 118 8.99 -10.57 4.85
C ALA A 118 7.76 -11.14 5.59
N VAL A 119 7.28 -10.42 6.60
CA VAL A 119 6.13 -10.87 7.38
C VAL A 119 4.85 -10.61 6.58
N ARG A 120 4.08 -11.67 6.33
CA ARG A 120 2.78 -11.58 5.65
C ARG A 120 1.75 -10.88 6.53
N ALA A 121 0.91 -10.05 5.92
CA ALA A 121 -0.25 -9.46 6.57
C ALA A 121 -1.40 -10.48 6.62
N SER A 122 -2.20 -10.45 7.70
CA SER A 122 -3.49 -11.13 7.69
C SER A 122 -4.47 -10.35 6.82
N MET A 123 -5.07 -11.02 5.85
CA MET A 123 -5.99 -10.41 4.88
C MET A 123 -7.34 -11.15 4.90
N PRO A 124 -8.47 -10.43 4.78
CA PRO A 124 -9.74 -11.10 4.53
C PRO A 124 -9.72 -11.74 3.14
N ASN A 125 -10.62 -12.70 2.89
CA ASN A 125 -10.75 -13.35 1.58
C ASN A 125 -11.12 -12.38 0.46
N GLN A 126 -11.68 -11.21 0.79
CA GLN A 126 -12.08 -10.20 -0.18
C GLN A 126 -11.75 -8.80 0.32
N ILE A 127 -11.18 -7.99 -0.55
CA ILE A 127 -10.90 -6.56 -0.32
C ILE A 127 -11.49 -5.69 -1.43
N THR A 128 -11.57 -4.39 -1.19
CA THR A 128 -12.06 -3.40 -2.16
C THR A 128 -10.89 -2.81 -2.94
N GLY A 129 -10.78 -3.12 -4.22
CA GLY A 129 -9.92 -2.38 -5.15
C GLY A 129 -10.52 -1.00 -5.44
N VAL A 130 -9.69 0.04 -5.42
CA VAL A 130 -10.08 1.41 -5.71
C VAL A 130 -9.30 1.92 -6.92
N THR A 131 -10.02 2.44 -7.91
CA THR A 131 -9.42 2.99 -9.12
C THR A 131 -10.24 4.18 -9.65
N ILE A 132 -9.80 4.74 -10.77
CA ILE A 132 -10.52 5.77 -11.52
C ILE A 132 -10.89 5.23 -12.90
N ASN A 133 -12.13 5.48 -13.32
CA ASN A 133 -12.57 5.14 -14.66
C ASN A 133 -12.08 6.16 -15.70
N SER A 134 -12.38 5.92 -16.97
CA SER A 134 -12.00 6.81 -18.09
C SER A 134 -12.56 8.23 -18.00
N SER A 135 -13.57 8.46 -17.16
CA SER A 135 -14.15 9.78 -16.89
C SER A 135 -13.56 10.47 -15.66
N GLY A 136 -12.54 9.88 -15.02
CA GLY A 136 -11.89 10.43 -13.82
C GLY A 136 -12.69 10.24 -12.53
N ASN A 137 -13.74 9.42 -12.56
CA ASN A 137 -14.57 9.12 -11.39
C ASN A 137 -14.04 7.89 -10.65
N LEU A 138 -14.17 7.89 -9.32
CA LEU A 138 -13.85 6.72 -8.50
C LEU A 138 -14.71 5.53 -8.89
N GLN A 139 -14.07 4.38 -8.98
CA GLN A 139 -14.68 3.09 -9.18
C GLN A 139 -14.10 2.11 -8.18
N THR A 140 -14.95 1.26 -7.63
CA THR A 140 -14.56 0.17 -6.74
C THR A 140 -14.89 -1.18 -7.34
N PHE A 141 -14.06 -2.17 -7.04
CA PHE A 141 -14.27 -3.56 -7.46
C PHE A 141 -13.80 -4.51 -6.36
N ASN A 142 -14.26 -5.75 -6.39
CA ASN A 142 -13.83 -6.76 -5.43
C ASN A 142 -12.54 -7.41 -5.91
N ILE A 143 -11.59 -7.58 -4.99
CA ILE A 143 -10.38 -8.36 -5.18
C ILE A 143 -10.48 -9.55 -4.25
N GLU A 144 -10.52 -10.75 -4.83
CA GLU A 144 -10.36 -12.00 -4.07
C GLU A 144 -8.90 -12.13 -3.66
N VAL A 145 -8.66 -12.38 -2.37
CA VAL A 145 -7.33 -12.58 -1.82
C VAL A 145 -7.09 -14.08 -1.72
N ASP A 146 -6.12 -14.57 -2.48
CA ASP A 146 -5.62 -15.92 -2.30
C ASP A 146 -4.76 -15.96 -1.03
N ASN A 147 -5.33 -16.49 0.04
CA ASN A 147 -4.66 -16.67 1.33
C ASN A 147 -3.70 -17.88 1.34
N GLY A 148 -3.50 -18.55 0.21
CA GLY A 148 -2.60 -19.70 0.11
C GLY A 148 -3.09 -20.92 0.90
N ILE A 149 -4.39 -21.02 1.20
CA ILE A 149 -4.98 -22.28 1.63
C ILE A 149 -5.01 -23.17 0.40
N VAL A 150 -3.97 -23.97 0.22
CA VAL A 150 -4.00 -25.12 -0.69
C VAL A 150 -5.21 -25.96 -0.24
N PRO A 151 -6.24 -26.15 -1.07
CA PRO A 151 -7.32 -27.06 -0.72
C PRO A 151 -6.67 -28.42 -0.46
N GLU A 152 -6.86 -28.97 0.73
CA GLU A 152 -6.44 -30.31 1.08
C GLU A 152 -7.04 -31.24 0.03
N VAL A 153 -6.19 -31.82 -0.83
CA VAL A 153 -6.62 -32.88 -1.74
C VAL A 153 -6.93 -34.07 -0.85
N ILE A 154 -8.19 -34.24 -0.48
CA ILE A 154 -8.67 -35.46 0.16
C ILE A 154 -8.62 -36.55 -0.91
N ASN A 155 -7.50 -37.26 -0.98
CA ASN A 155 -7.41 -38.51 -1.72
C ASN A 155 -8.23 -39.55 -0.95
N ILE A 156 -9.44 -39.79 -1.41
CA ILE A 156 -10.23 -40.96 -1.04
C ILE A 156 -9.68 -42.14 -1.84
N TYR A 157 -8.91 -43.01 -1.19
CA TYR A 157 -8.63 -44.37 -1.64
C TYR A 157 -9.36 -45.35 -0.72
#